data_AF-A0A2A5M9X7-F1
#
_entry.id   AF-A0A2A5M9X7-F1
#
_cell.length_a   1.000
_cell.length_b   1.000
_cell.length_c   1.000
_cell.angle_alpha   90.00
_cell.angle_beta   90.00
_cell.angle_gamma   90.00
#
_symmetry.space_group_name_H-M   'P 1'
#
loop_
_entity.id
_entity.type
_entity.pdbx_description
1 polymer ?
#
loop_
_entity_poly.entity_id
_entity_poly.type
_entity_poly.pdbx_seq_one_letter_code
_entity_poly.pdbx_strand_id
1 'polypeptide(L)'
;SMLLASNTPTCPWTIISSDDKKKARLNLLRFILSKVEYPNKKTGDFSKIDAKLVRSGEEEIRKMEANLEKLDSKKADEKIKDLD
;
A
#
# COMPACT_ATOMS: atom_id res chain seq x y z
N SER A 1 4.09 3.15 14.50
CA SER A 1 4.18 2.06 13.51
C SER A 1 5.42 2.25 12.65
N MET A 2 6.10 1.17 12.23
CA MET A 2 7.34 1.21 11.41
C MET A 2 7.18 2.07 10.16
N LEU A 3 6.06 1.89 9.45
CA LEU A 3 5.76 2.60 8.20
C LEU A 3 5.64 4.11 8.42
N LEU A 4 4.93 4.53 9.47
CA LEU A 4 4.77 5.95 9.82
C LEU A 4 6.11 6.62 10.19
N ALA A 5 7.01 5.88 10.86
CA ALA A 5 8.28 6.42 11.33
C ALA A 5 9.35 6.55 10.23
N SER A 6 9.20 5.84 9.10
CA SER A 6 10.26 5.71 8.09
C SER A 6 9.83 6.07 6.66
N ASN A 7 8.55 6.34 6.41
CA ASN A 7 8.07 6.84 5.12
C ASN A 7 8.37 8.33 4.96
N THR A 8 9.30 8.66 4.06
CA THR A 8 9.75 10.04 3.82
C THR A 8 9.63 10.40 2.34
N PRO A 9 9.58 11.70 1.97
CA PRO A 9 9.53 12.11 0.57
C PRO A 9 10.76 11.68 -0.24
N THR A 10 11.93 11.61 0.39
CA THR A 10 13.19 11.18 -0.25
C THR A 10 13.29 9.67 -0.39
N CYS A 11 12.70 8.92 0.54
CA CYS A 11 12.70 7.46 0.56
C CYS A 11 11.28 6.95 0.85
N PRO A 12 10.37 7.04 -0.13
CA PRO A 12 8.99 6.61 0.06
C PRO A 12 8.89 5.09 0.10
N TRP A 13 8.04 4.57 0.98
CA TRP A 13 7.67 3.16 0.96
C TRP A 13 6.67 2.89 -0.17
N THR A 14 6.84 1.74 -0.81
CA THR A 14 5.88 1.21 -1.78
C THR A 14 5.32 -0.10 -1.24
N ILE A 15 4.00 -0.18 -1.13
CA ILE A 15 3.29 -1.33 -0.61
C ILE A 15 2.76 -2.16 -1.78
N ILE A 16 2.95 -3.47 -1.74
CA ILE A 16 2.48 -4.40 -2.78
C ILE A 16 1.67 -5.50 -2.12
N SER A 17 0.39 -5.63 -2.49
CA SER A 17 -0.43 -6.74 -2.04
C SER A 17 0.08 -8.06 -2.62
N SER A 18 0.27 -9.04 -1.75
CA SER A 18 0.86 -10.34 -2.08
C SER A 18 -0.13 -11.50 -2.09
N ASP A 19 -1.44 -11.23 -2.04
CA ASP A 19 -2.48 -12.27 -2.03
C ASP A 19 -2.35 -13.21 -3.24
N ASP A 20 -2.08 -12.63 -4.42
CA ASP A 20 -1.61 -13.35 -5.60
C ASP A 20 -0.11 -13.11 -5.80
N LYS A 21 0.69 -14.11 -5.39
CA LYS A 21 2.16 -14.06 -5.48
C LYS A 21 2.67 -13.82 -6.91
N LYS A 22 2.00 -14.36 -7.94
CA LYS A 22 2.44 -14.20 -9.33
C LYS A 22 2.21 -12.76 -9.79
N LYS A 23 1.04 -12.21 -9.51
CA LYS A 23 0.71 -10.80 -9.81
C LYS A 23 1.58 -9.82 -9.02
N ALA A 24 1.85 -10.12 -7.74
CA ALA A 24 2.70 -9.29 -6.89
C ALA A 24 4.11 -9.14 -7.45
N ARG A 25 4.74 -10.27 -7.82
CA ARG A 25 6.09 -10.27 -8.41
C ARG A 25 6.14 -9.51 -9.73
N LEU A 26 5.14 -9.71 -10.59
CA LEU A 26 5.08 -9.03 -11.88
C LEU A 26 4.92 -7.51 -11.70
N ASN A 27 4.05 -7.07 -10.78
CA ASN A 27 3.87 -5.65 -10.51
C ASN A 27 5.07 -5.01 -9.82
N LEU A 28 5.75 -5.73 -8.91
CA LEU A 28 7.01 -5.28 -8.31
C LEU A 28 8.06 -4.98 -9.38
N LEU A 29 8.29 -5.91 -10.30
CA LEU A 29 9.26 -5.73 -11.37
C LEU A 29 8.87 -4.56 -12.30
N ARG A 30 7.58 -4.46 -12.68
CA ARG A 30 7.07 -3.32 -13.46
C ARG A 30 7.29 -1.99 -12.73
N PHE A 31 7.04 -1.94 -11.43
CA PHE A 31 7.25 -0.74 -10.62
C PHE A 31 8.72 -0.31 -10.61
N ILE A 32 9.65 -1.21 -10.31
CA ILE A 32 11.09 -0.90 -10.31
C ILE A 32 11.54 -0.41 -11.69
N LEU A 33 11.22 -1.16 -12.75
CA LEU A 33 11.60 -0.80 -14.12
C LEU A 33 10.96 0.50 -14.60
N SER A 34 9.78 0.86 -14.08
CA SER A 34 9.15 2.14 -14.40
C SER A 34 9.94 3.33 -13.83
N LYS A 35 10.55 3.18 -12.65
CA LYS A 35 11.23 4.26 -11.90
C LYS A 35 12.69 4.43 -12.26
N VAL A 36 13.36 3.36 -12.70
CA VAL A 36 14.78 3.42 -13.09
C VAL A 36 14.89 3.78 -14.57
N GLU A 37 15.83 4.67 -14.90
CA GLU A 37 16.24 4.94 -16.28
C GLU A 37 17.33 3.95 -16.70
N TYR A 38 17.16 3.36 -17.88
CA TYR A 38 18.11 2.40 -18.43
C TYR A 38 18.14 2.46 -19.96
N PRO A 39 19.28 2.17 -20.61
CA PRO A 39 19.38 2.15 -22.07
C PRO A 39 18.37 1.16 -22.68
N ASN A 40 17.77 1.52 -23.81
CA ASN A 40 16.79 0.69 -24.54
C ASN A 40 15.50 0.37 -23.77
N LYS A 41 15.09 1.23 -22.82
CA LYS A 41 13.80 1.12 -22.12
C LYS A 41 12.63 1.19 -23.11
N LYS A 42 11.98 0.04 -23.33
CA LYS A 42 10.75 -0.05 -24.11
C LYS A 42 9.58 0.52 -23.28
N THR A 43 9.02 1.63 -23.72
CA THR A 43 7.93 2.36 -23.05
C THR A 43 6.56 1.67 -23.10
N GLY A 44 6.40 0.61 -23.89
CA GLY A 44 5.09 -0.01 -24.18
C GLY A 44 4.47 -0.79 -23.01
N ASP A 45 5.08 -1.92 -22.62
CA ASP A 45 4.39 -2.90 -21.75
C ASP A 45 4.62 -2.68 -20.25
N PHE A 46 5.77 -2.16 -19.84
CA PHE A 46 6.14 -2.09 -18.42
C PHE A 46 5.44 -0.97 -17.65
N SER A 47 4.78 -0.04 -18.36
CA SER A 47 4.09 1.10 -17.74
C SER A 47 2.74 0.75 -17.10
N LYS A 48 2.15 -0.42 -17.41
CA LYS A 48 0.86 -0.83 -16.84
C LYS A 48 1.06 -1.49 -15.48
N ILE A 49 1.09 -0.67 -14.44
CA ILE A 49 1.09 -1.12 -13.04
C ILE A 49 -0.36 -1.21 -12.56
N ASP A 50 -0.70 -2.29 -11.89
CA ASP A 50 -2.02 -2.43 -11.27
C ASP A 50 -2.12 -1.57 -10.01
N ALA A 51 -2.88 -0.47 -10.09
CA ALA A 51 -3.11 0.47 -9.00
C ALA A 51 -3.86 -0.15 -7.81
N LYS A 52 -4.53 -1.29 -7.97
CA LYS A 52 -5.15 -1.98 -6.83
C LYS A 52 -4.13 -2.78 -6.03
N LEU A 53 -3.04 -3.20 -6.67
CA LEU A 53 -2.03 -4.06 -6.08
C LEU A 53 -0.86 -3.26 -5.51
N VAL A 54 -0.52 -2.13 -6.11
CA VAL A 54 0.60 -1.27 -5.70
C VAL A 54 0.08 0.04 -5.13
N ARG A 55 0.49 0.37 -3.90
CA ARG A 55 0.07 1.58 -3.16
C ARG A 55 1.28 2.34 -2.62
N SER A 56 1.11 3.64 -2.40
CA SER A 56 2.12 4.42 -1.70
C SER A 56 2.06 4.16 -0.18
N GLY A 57 3.18 4.35 0.51
CA GLY A 57 3.23 4.27 1.97
C GLY A 57 2.27 5.25 2.64
N GLU A 58 2.07 6.44 2.06
CA GLU A 58 1.13 7.44 2.57
C GLU A 58 -0.34 6.96 2.46
N GLU A 59 -0.71 6.37 1.32
CA GLU A 59 -2.05 5.80 1.16
C GLU A 59 -2.29 4.66 2.16
N GLU A 60 -1.28 3.84 2.42
CA GLU A 60 -1.36 2.76 3.39
C GLU A 60 -1.47 3.28 4.83
N ILE A 61 -0.73 4.32 5.20
CA ILE A 61 -0.84 4.97 6.51
C ILE A 61 -2.27 5.47 6.74
N ARG A 62 -2.84 6.20 5.77
CA ARG A 62 -4.23 6.69 5.86
C ARG A 62 -5.24 5.55 6.04
N LYS A 63 -5.03 4.43 5.35
CA LYS A 63 -5.89 3.24 5.50
C LYS A 63 -5.76 2.61 6.89
N MET A 64 -4.54 2.53 7.43
CA MET A 64 -4.30 2.01 8.77
C MET A 64 -4.98 2.88 9.83
N GLU A 65 -4.87 4.21 9.72
CA GLU A 65 -5.53 5.17 10.63
C GLU A 65 -7.05 5.03 10.58
N ALA A 66 -7.65 5.05 9.38
CA ALA A 66 -9.09 4.90 9.22
C ALA A 66 -9.62 3.54 9.73
N ASN A 67 -8.80 2.49 9.68
CA ASN A 67 -9.17 1.18 10.21
C ASN A 67 -9.10 1.14 11.75
N LEU A 68 -8.16 1.87 12.36
CA LEU A 68 -8.06 1.99 13.81
C LEU A 68 -9.28 2.75 14.37
N GLU A 69 -9.66 3.88 13.76
CA GLU A 69 -10.84 4.66 14.18
C GLU A 69 -12.13 3.82 14.15
N LYS A 70 -12.30 3.01 13.09
CA LYS A 70 -13.46 2.08 12.97
C LYS A 70 -13.45 0.98 14.02
N LEU A 71 -12.27 0.56 14.46
CA LEU A 71 -12.15 -0.46 15.50
C LEU A 71 -12.52 0.11 16.86
N ASP A 72 -12.12 1.35 17.14
CA ASP A 72 -12.46 2.06 18.37
C ASP A 72 -13.95 2.36 18.46
N SER A 73 -14.58 2.77 17.34
CA SER A 73 -16.04 2.97 17.30
C SER A 73 -16.80 1.65 17.52
N LYS A 74 -16.37 0.55 16.90
CA LYS A 74 -17.00 -0.78 17.11
C LYS A 74 -16.89 -1.26 18.56
N LYS A 75 -15.74 -1.07 19.21
CA LYS A 75 -15.56 -1.43 20.62
C LYS A 75 -16.46 -0.59 21.54
N ALA A 76 -16.66 0.69 21.21
CA ALA A 76 -17.60 1.54 21.94
C ALA A 76 -19.03 1.01 21.80
N ASP A 77 -19.45 0.64 20.59
CA ASP A 77 -20.78 0.09 20.31
C ASP A 77 -21.03 -1.27 21.01
N GLU A 78 -20.03 -2.16 21.05
CA GLU A 78 -20.11 -3.43 21.78
C GLU A 78 -20.23 -3.22 23.29
N LYS A 79 -19.43 -2.31 23.85
CA LYS A 79 -19.46 -2.01 25.30
C LYS A 79 -20.80 -1.40 25.75
N ILE A 80 -21.48 -0.65 24.88
CA ILE A 80 -22.82 -0.10 25.15
C ILE A 80 -23.86 -1.23 25.18
N LYS A 81 -23.76 -2.23 24.29
CA LYS A 81 -24.67 -3.39 24.28
C LYS A 81 -24.54 -4.31 25.49
N ASP A 82 -23.36 -4.38 26.10
CA ASP A 82 -23.12 -5.18 27.31
C ASP A 82 -23.61 -4.48 28.61
N LEU A 83 -24.09 -3.23 28.51
CA LEU A 83 -24.59 -2.42 29.62
C LEU A 83 -26.13 -2.33 29.68
N ASP A 84 -26.83 -2.82 28.64
CA ASP A 84 -28.30 -3.00 28.58
C ASP A 84 -28.69 -4.45 28.88
#